data_AF-A0A7C3A846-F1
#
_entry.id   AF-A0A7C3A846-F1
#
_cell.length_a   1.000
_cell.length_b   1.000
_cell.length_c   1.000
_cell.angle_alpha   90.00
_cell.angle_beta   90.00
_cell.angle_gamma   90.00
#
_symmetry.space_group_name_H-M   'P 1'
#
loop_
_entity.id
_entity.type
_entity.pdbx_description
1 polymer ?
#
loop_
_entity_poly.entity_id
_entity_poly.type
_entity_poly.pdbx_seq_one_letter_code
_entity_poly.pdbx_strand_id
1 'polypeptide(L)'
;MAEIGTGKPSWRAMLMSLFLPGSGQIYLRKWGKGILILIVVLSGILISYINAYPSKEYLICNWSGGRKIVFRPVRYLFYTGIAQALAAWIWGVVDGWKGSRKIK
;
A
#
# COMPACT_ATOMS: atom_id res chain seq x y z
N MET A 1 17.43 28.98 1.98
CA MET A 1 17.68 27.86 1.04
C MET A 1 16.33 27.24 0.66
N ALA A 2 15.74 27.71 -0.44
CA ALA A 2 14.53 27.12 -1.01
C ALA A 2 14.69 27.16 -2.54
N GLU A 3 15.25 26.10 -3.12
CA GLU A 3 15.19 25.93 -4.56
C GLU A 3 13.77 25.48 -4.92
N ILE A 4 12.97 26.45 -5.34
CA ILE A 4 11.71 26.22 -6.04
C ILE A 4 12.08 25.62 -7.40
N GLY A 5 12.24 24.30 -7.42
CA GLY A 5 12.55 23.56 -8.63
C GLY A 5 11.45 23.79 -9.68
N THR A 6 11.83 24.36 -10.81
CA THR A 6 11.03 24.58 -12.02
C THR A 6 10.71 23.24 -12.69
N GLY A 7 9.93 22.38 -12.05
CA GLY A 7 9.60 21.05 -12.55
C GLY A 7 8.20 20.96 -13.09
N LYS A 8 8.04 20.94 -14.42
CA LYS A 8 6.75 20.63 -15.06
C LYS A 8 6.19 19.32 -14.47
N PRO A 9 4.88 19.25 -14.13
CA PRO A 9 4.27 18.04 -13.58
C PRO A 9 4.57 16.86 -14.52
N SER A 10 5.11 15.79 -13.96
CA SER A 10 5.55 14.65 -14.75
C SER A 10 4.39 13.67 -14.94
N TRP A 11 3.50 13.98 -15.90
CA TRP A 11 2.38 13.10 -16.28
C TRP A 11 2.81 11.65 -16.57
N ARG A 12 4.06 11.46 -17.03
CA ARG A 12 4.67 10.13 -17.19
C ARG A 12 4.84 9.37 -15.88
N ALA A 13 5.24 10.05 -14.79
CA ALA A 13 5.35 9.43 -13.47
C ALA A 13 3.97 9.06 -12.91
N MET A 14 2.96 9.90 -13.18
CA MET A 14 1.57 9.59 -12.84
C MET A 14 1.06 8.35 -13.58
N LEU A 15 1.26 8.26 -14.90
CA LEU A 15 0.86 7.08 -15.69
C LEU A 15 1.58 5.82 -15.23
N MET A 16 2.86 5.91 -14.88
CA MET A 16 3.58 4.76 -14.31
C MET A 16 2.96 4.33 -12.97
N SER A 17 2.73 5.28 -12.04
CA SER A 17 2.06 5.00 -10.76
C SER A 17 0.63 4.42 -10.92
N LEU A 18 -0.04 4.70 -12.05
CA LEU A 18 -1.36 4.16 -12.34
C LEU A 18 -1.31 2.66 -12.66
N PHE A 19 -0.29 2.19 -13.38
CA PHE A 19 -0.12 0.76 -13.71
C PHE A 19 0.54 -0.03 -12.58
N LEU A 20 1.48 0.58 -11.85
CA LEU A 20 2.13 -0.06 -10.71
C LEU A 20 2.28 0.92 -9.53
N PRO A 21 1.71 0.60 -8.35
CA PRO A 21 1.86 1.45 -7.17
C PRO A 21 3.35 1.61 -6.81
N GLY A 22 3.78 2.85 -6.60
CA GLY A 22 5.17 3.18 -6.24
C GLY A 22 6.14 3.33 -7.43
N SER A 23 5.77 2.91 -8.64
CA SER A 23 6.67 2.97 -9.81
C SER A 23 6.96 4.41 -10.29
N GLY A 24 5.98 5.32 -10.22
CA GLY A 24 6.21 6.73 -10.54
C GLY A 24 7.20 7.40 -9.59
N GLN A 25 7.25 6.98 -8.33
CA GLN A 25 8.22 7.48 -7.36
C GLN A 25 9.63 6.91 -7.59
N ILE A 26 9.73 5.66 -8.04
CA ILE A 26 10.99 5.06 -8.50
C ILE A 26 11.52 5.82 -9.73
N TYR A 27 10.64 6.17 -10.68
CA TYR A 27 11.00 6.99 -11.85
C TYR A 27 11.52 8.38 -11.45
N LEU A 28 10.96 8.97 -10.40
CA LEU A 28 11.42 10.23 -9.81
C LEU A 28 12.72 10.08 -8.98
N ARG A 29 13.37 8.91 -8.98
CA ARG A 29 14.53 8.52 -8.16
C ARG A 29 14.26 8.64 -6.64
N LYS A 30 13.00 8.69 -6.21
CA LYS A 30 12.56 8.70 -4.81
C LYS A 30 12.29 7.27 -4.34
N TRP A 31 13.33 6.43 -4.38
CA TRP A 31 13.27 4.98 -4.11
C TRP A 31 12.59 4.64 -2.79
N GLY A 32 12.91 5.34 -1.70
CA GLY A 32 12.34 5.05 -0.38
C GLY A 32 10.82 5.22 -0.34
N LYS A 33 10.27 6.27 -0.99
CA LYS A 33 8.83 6.45 -1.07
C LYS A 33 8.17 5.36 -1.92
N GLY A 34 8.78 5.04 -3.07
CA GLY A 34 8.24 4.04 -3.99
C GLY A 34 8.12 2.65 -3.34
N ILE A 35 9.17 2.23 -2.62
CA ILE A 35 9.19 0.97 -1.87
C ILE A 35 8.13 0.98 -0.76
N LEU A 36 8.00 2.10 -0.02
CA LEU A 36 7.01 2.22 1.06
C LEU A 36 5.58 2.07 0.55
N ILE A 37 5.21 2.72 -0.56
CA ILE A 37 3.87 2.58 -1.15
C ILE A 37 3.61 1.15 -1.59
N LEU A 38 4.61 0.49 -2.20
CA LEU A 38 4.49 -0.89 -2.66
C LEU A 38 4.22 -1.84 -1.48
N ILE A 39 4.96 -1.68 -0.36
CA ILE A 39 4.75 -2.46 0.86
C ILE A 39 3.36 -2.26 1.44
N VAL A 40 2.86 -1.02 1.49
CA VAL A 40 1.53 -0.71 2.05
C VAL A 40 0.40 -1.28 1.19
N VAL A 41 0.53 -1.23 -0.13
CA VAL A 41 -0.47 -1.83 -1.02
C VAL A 41 -0.45 -3.36 -0.91
N LEU A 42 0.73 -3.97 -0.89
CA LEU A 42 0.87 -5.41 -0.70
C LEU A 42 0.33 -5.88 0.65
N SER A 43 0.55 -5.13 1.73
CA SER A 43 0.03 -5.49 3.04
C SER A 43 -1.50 -5.42 3.08
N GLY A 44 -2.12 -4.38 2.48
CA GLY A 44 -3.57 -4.28 2.37
C GLY A 44 -4.19 -5.43 1.56
N ILE A 45 -3.55 -5.83 0.45
CA ILE A 45 -3.96 -6.99 -0.35
C ILE A 45 -3.80 -8.29 0.45
N LEU A 46 -2.69 -8.47 1.16
CA LEU A 46 -2.42 -9.67 1.96
C LEU A 46 -3.45 -9.83 3.09
N ILE A 47 -3.76 -8.75 3.82
CA ILE A 47 -4.79 -8.76 4.87
C ILE A 47 -6.15 -9.13 4.28
N SER A 48 -6.48 -8.57 3.11
CA SER A 48 -7.74 -8.86 2.41
C SER A 48 -7.80 -10.31 1.93
N TYR A 49 -6.68 -10.85 1.41
CA TYR A 49 -6.58 -12.23 0.92
C TYR A 49 -6.72 -13.26 2.04
N ILE A 50 -6.03 -13.04 3.17
CA ILE A 50 -6.14 -13.91 4.35
C ILE A 50 -7.58 -13.92 4.89
N ASN A 51 -8.29 -12.78 4.83
CA ASN A 51 -9.68 -12.69 5.25
C ASN A 51 -10.67 -13.33 4.24
N ALA A 52 -10.39 -13.22 2.94
CA ALA A 52 -11.27 -13.72 1.88
C ALA A 52 -11.37 -15.25 1.80
N TYR A 53 -10.38 -15.98 2.32
CA TYR A 53 -10.39 -17.45 2.40
C TYR A 53 -10.61 -17.94 3.85
N PRO A 54 -11.85 -17.90 4.38
CA PRO A 54 -12.17 -18.46 5.69
C PRO A 54 -12.35 -19.98 5.58
N SER A 55 -11.31 -20.71 5.18
CA SER A 55 -11.39 -22.17 5.08
C SER A 55 -10.92 -22.89 6.35
N LYS A 56 -10.27 -22.18 7.30
CA LYS A 56 -9.79 -22.76 8.55
C LYS A 56 -9.95 -21.80 9.72
N GLU A 57 -10.57 -22.31 10.79
CA GLU A 57 -10.51 -21.70 12.11
C GLU A 57 -9.04 -21.61 12.53
N TYR A 58 -8.49 -20.39 12.57
CA TYR A 58 -7.12 -20.19 13.02
C TYR A 58 -7.08 -20.32 14.54
N LEU A 59 -6.49 -21.42 15.03
CA LEU A 59 -6.15 -21.63 16.44
C LEU A 59 -4.92 -20.77 16.75
N ILE A 60 -5.13 -19.62 17.40
CA ILE A 60 -4.01 -18.72 17.73
C ILE A 60 -3.16 -19.29 18.87
N CYS A 61 -3.80 -19.87 19.89
CA CYS A 61 -3.10 -20.44 21.03
C CYS A 61 -3.98 -21.47 21.76
N ASN A 62 -3.37 -22.58 22.18
CA ASN A 62 -3.97 -23.56 23.07
C ASN A 62 -3.38 -23.33 24.46
N TRP A 63 -4.13 -22.67 25.34
CA TRP A 63 -3.69 -22.46 26.72
C TRP A 63 -4.08 -23.67 27.56
N SER A 64 -3.23 -24.06 28.52
CA SER A 64 -3.33 -25.26 29.38
C SER A 64 -4.66 -25.43 30.17
N GLY A 65 -5.62 -24.51 30.02
CA GLY A 65 -6.96 -24.55 30.61
C GLY A 65 -8.09 -24.86 29.62
N GLY A 66 -7.81 -25.39 28.43
CA GLY A 66 -8.82 -25.94 27.51
C GLY A 66 -9.70 -24.93 26.75
N ARG A 67 -9.50 -23.62 26.95
CA ARG A 67 -10.21 -22.58 26.18
C ARG A 67 -9.49 -22.31 24.86
N LYS A 68 -10.17 -22.57 23.75
CA LYS A 68 -9.70 -22.31 22.37
C LYS A 68 -10.14 -20.91 21.95
N ILE A 69 -9.19 -20.03 21.62
CA ILE A 69 -9.51 -18.72 21.01
C ILE A 69 -9.50 -18.91 19.50
N VAL A 70 -10.67 -18.77 18.88
CA VAL A 70 -10.84 -18.90 17.42
C VAL A 70 -10.93 -17.50 16.82
N PHE A 71 -10.01 -17.16 15.92
CA PHE A 71 -10.13 -15.93 15.14
C PHE A 71 -11.14 -16.14 14.02
N ARG A 72 -12.32 -15.52 14.14
CA ARG A 72 -13.32 -15.50 13.08
C ARG A 72 -13.12 -14.25 12.24
N PRO A 73 -12.57 -14.36 11.03
CA PRO A 73 -12.27 -13.19 10.23
C PRO A 73 -13.58 -12.49 9.85
N VAL A 74 -13.70 -11.21 10.23
CA VAL A 74 -14.91 -10.39 10.07
C VAL A 74 -14.85 -9.59 8.78
N ARG A 75 -16.01 -9.47 8.10
CA ARG A 75 -16.15 -8.76 6.82
C ARG A 75 -15.61 -7.31 6.86
N TYR A 76 -15.67 -6.64 8.01
CA TYR A 76 -15.14 -5.28 8.18
C TYR A 76 -13.63 -5.18 7.93
N LEU A 77 -12.84 -6.19 8.32
CA LEU A 77 -11.39 -6.17 8.18
C LEU A 77 -10.96 -6.28 6.70
N PHE A 78 -11.80 -6.88 5.86
CA PHE A 78 -11.63 -6.98 4.41
C PHE A 78 -11.82 -5.61 3.76
N TYR A 79 -12.91 -4.92 4.12
CA TYR A 79 -13.18 -3.57 3.64
C TYR A 79 -12.08 -2.58 4.04
N THR A 80 -11.54 -2.68 5.27
CA THR A 80 -10.44 -1.81 5.70
C THR A 80 -9.14 -2.08 4.96
N GLY A 81 -8.81 -3.33 4.65
CA GLY A 81 -7.60 -3.68 3.90
C GLY A 81 -7.65 -3.17 2.45
N ILE A 82 -8.81 -3.32 1.79
CA ILE A 82 -9.03 -2.77 0.44
C ILE A 82 -8.99 -1.25 0.45
N ALA A 83 -9.65 -0.62 1.43
CA ALA A 83 -9.65 0.84 1.55
C ALA A 83 -8.22 1.39 1.77
N GLN A 84 -7.40 0.73 2.60
CA GLN A 84 -5.99 1.09 2.79
C GLN A 84 -5.18 0.94 1.50
N ALA A 85 -5.34 -0.18 0.76
CA ALA A 85 -4.63 -0.41 -0.49
C ALA A 85 -5.00 0.64 -1.56
N LEU A 86 -6.29 0.93 -1.72
CA LEU A 86 -6.77 1.96 -2.66
C LEU A 86 -6.31 3.36 -2.26
N ALA A 87 -6.40 3.72 -0.97
CA ALA A 87 -5.96 5.02 -0.49
C ALA A 87 -4.46 5.22 -0.71
N ALA A 88 -3.64 4.22 -0.41
CA ALA A 88 -2.19 4.26 -0.64
C ALA A 88 -1.85 4.35 -2.14
N TRP A 89 -2.60 3.65 -2.99
CA TRP A 89 -2.42 3.69 -4.43
C TRP A 89 -2.77 5.07 -5.00
N ILE A 90 -3.94 5.62 -4.67
CA ILE A 90 -4.37 6.97 -5.08
C ILE A 90 -3.35 8.01 -4.61
N TRP A 91 -2.89 7.89 -3.36
CA TRP A 91 -1.87 8.80 -2.82
C TRP A 91 -0.55 8.73 -3.62
N GLY A 92 -0.11 7.54 -4.03
CA GLY A 92 1.06 7.36 -4.88
C GLY A 92 0.92 7.93 -6.29
N VAL A 93 -0.29 7.90 -6.86
CA VAL A 93 -0.59 8.55 -8.14
C VAL A 93 -0.51 10.07 -8.00
N VAL A 94 -1.08 10.63 -6.93
CA VAL A 94 -1.06 12.08 -6.66
C VAL A 94 0.36 12.57 -6.35
N ASP A 95 1.14 11.87 -5.54
CA ASP A 95 2.55 12.22 -5.26
C ASP A 95 3.42 12.07 -6.51
N GLY A 96 3.12 11.10 -7.39
CA GLY A 96 3.75 10.95 -8.70
C GLY A 96 3.46 12.13 -9.63
N TRP A 97 2.22 12.62 -9.68
CA TRP A 97 1.84 13.80 -10.46
C TRP A 97 2.56 15.06 -9.94
N LYS A 98 2.47 15.31 -8.63
CA LYS A 98 3.08 16.48 -7.98
C LYS A 98 4.62 16.38 -7.91
N GLY A 99 5.17 15.20 -8.23
CA GLY A 99 6.59 14.94 -8.20
C GLY A 99 7.37 15.64 -9.31
N SER A 100 8.29 16.52 -8.92
CA SER A 100 9.37 16.99 -9.78
C SER A 100 10.61 16.10 -9.65
N ARG A 101 11.29 15.81 -10.76
CA ARG A 101 12.57 15.10 -10.78
C ARG A 101 13.63 15.99 -10.14
N LYS A 102 14.18 15.57 -8.99
CA LYS A 102 15.43 16.14 -8.50
C LYS A 102 16.57 15.55 -9.32
N ILE A 103 17.08 16.32 -10.27
CA ILE A 103 18.35 16.03 -10.93
C ILE A 103 19.42 16.42 -9.90
N LYS A 104 20.16 15.44 -9.40
CA LYS A 104 21.36 15.64 -8.58
C LYS A 104 22.56 15.39 -9.48
#